data_AF-A0A2T6BV66-F1
#
_entry.id   AF-A0A2T6BV66-F1
#
_cell.length_a   1.000
_cell.length_b   1.000
_cell.length_c   1.000
_cell.angle_alpha   90.00
_cell.angle_beta   90.00
_cell.angle_gamma   90.00
#
_symmetry.space_group_name_H-M   'P 1'
#
loop_
_entity.id
_entity.type
_entity.pdbx_description
1 polymer ?
#
loop_
_entity_poly.entity_id
_entity_poly.type
_entity_poly.pdbx_seq_one_letter_code
_entity_poly.pdbx_strand_id
1 'polypeptide(L)' 'MPVLLVQIALIIILIRSAYRVVQYFQSSSPNWLEAAFHVSVGIISLWFLLDMP' A
#
# COMPACT_ATOMS: atom_id res chain seq x y z
N MET A 1 14.12 6.60 17.89
CA MET A 1 14.66 5.50 17.06
C MET A 1 13.64 4.42 16.62
N PRO A 2 12.42 4.23 17.18
CA PRO A 2 11.44 3.28 16.61
C PRO A 2 10.68 3.84 15.39
N VAL A 3 10.54 5.16 15.27
CA VAL A 3 9.80 5.84 14.19
C VAL A 3 10.37 5.52 12.81
N LEU A 4 11.70 5.54 12.64
CA LEU A 4 12.35 5.24 11.35
C LEU A 4 12.03 3.83 10.84
N LEU A 5 11.96 2.84 11.73
CA LEU A 5 11.63 1.46 11.35
C LEU A 5 10.17 1.36 10.89
N VAL A 6 9.26 2.07 11.55
CA VAL A 6 7.84 2.12 11.14
C VAL A 6 7.70 2.83 9.80
N GLN A 7 8.42 3.92 9.58
CA GLN A 7 8.41 4.64 8.31
C GLN A 7 8.91 3.77 7.15
N ILE A 8 10.03 3.05 7.33
CA ILE A 8 10.54 2.12 6.32
C ILE A 8 9.52 1.00 6.04
N ALA A 9 8.91 0.44 7.08
CA ALA A 9 7.86 -0.58 6.91
C ALA A 9 6.67 -0.04 6.12
N LEU A 10 6.20 1.18 6.41
CA LEU A 10 5.12 1.83 5.69
C LEU A 10 5.46 2.04 4.21
N ILE A 11 6.69 2.46 3.90
CA ILE A 11 7.15 2.60 2.50
C ILE A 11 7.10 1.25 1.77
N ILE A 12 7.60 0.19 2.39
CA ILE A 12 7.60 -1.16 1.79
C ILE A 12 6.15 -1.63 1.56
N ILE A 13 5.27 -1.43 2.53
CA ILE A 13 3.84 -1.77 2.41
C ILE A 13 3.21 -1.00 1.25
N LEU A 14 3.50 0.29 1.14
CA LEU A 14 2.95 1.17 0.11
C LEU A 14 3.38 0.73 -1.30
N ILE A 15 4.68 0.45 -1.50
CA ILE A 15 5.21 -0.08 -2.76
C ILE A 15 4.57 -1.43 -3.10
N ARG A 16 4.51 -2.35 -2.13
CA ARG A 16 3.93 -3.68 -2.34
C ARG A 16 2.45 -3.61 -2.68
N SER A 17 1.71 -2.72 -2.02
CA SER A 17 0.29 -2.54 -2.29
C SER A 17 0.06 -1.96 -3.68
N ALA A 18 0.82 -0.94 -4.08
CA ALA A 18 0.75 -0.39 -5.43
C ALA A 18 1.06 -1.44 -6.50
N TYR A 19 2.10 -2.26 -6.30
CA TYR A 19 2.47 -3.35 -7.20
C TYR A 19 1.34 -4.39 -7.34
N ARG A 20 0.73 -4.78 -6.22
CA ARG A 20 -0.42 -5.71 -6.20
C ARG A 20 -1.61 -5.13 -6.95
N VAL A 21 -1.96 -3.86 -6.73
CA VAL A 21 -3.03 -3.19 -7.48
C VAL A 21 -2.76 -3.31 -8.97
N VAL A 22 -1.58 -2.88 -9.44
CA VAL A 22 -1.22 -2.95 -10.86
C VAL A 22 -1.30 -4.39 -11.40
N GLN A 23 -0.85 -5.38 -10.63
CA GLN A 23 -0.94 -6.79 -11.01
C GLN A 23 -2.40 -7.27 -11.14
N TYR A 24 -3.28 -6.90 -10.20
CA TYR A 24 -4.70 -7.26 -10.26
C TYR A 24 -5.42 -6.59 -11.44
N PHE A 25 -5.03 -5.36 -11.80
CA PHE A 25 -5.56 -4.66 -12.97
C PHE A 25 -5.08 -5.27 -14.30
N GLN A 26 -3.89 -5.86 -14.34
CA GLN A 26 -3.34 -6.53 -15.53
C GLN A 26 -3.75 -8.01 -15.65
N SER A 27 -4.42 -8.57 -14.64
CA SER A 27 -4.89 -9.96 -14.66
C SER A 27 -6.05 -10.14 -15.65
N SER A 28 -6.08 -11.28 -16.34
CA SER A 28 -7.17 -11.68 -17.25
C SER A 28 -8.52 -11.80 -16.52
N SER A 29 -8.50 -12.09 -15.22
CA SER A 29 -9.64 -12.01 -14.30
C SER A 29 -9.32 -11.04 -13.15
N PRO A 30 -9.61 -9.74 -13.30
CA PRO A 30 -9.29 -8.75 -12.28
C PRO A 30 -10.15 -8.97 -11.03
N ASN A 31 -9.52 -9.25 -9.89
CA ASN A 31 -10.20 -9.31 -8.61
C ASN A 31 -10.32 -7.89 -8.01
N TRP A 32 -11.36 -7.19 -8.44
CA TRP A 32 -11.59 -5.78 -8.09
C TRP A 32 -11.70 -5.52 -6.58
N LEU A 33 -12.19 -6.50 -5.82
CA LEU A 33 -12.32 -6.37 -4.36
C LEU A 33 -10.93 -6.39 -3.69
N GLU A 34 -10.05 -7.28 -4.15
CA GLU A 34 -8.65 -7.33 -3.73
C GLU A 34 -7.89 -6.07 -4.14
N ALA A 35 -8.11 -5.59 -5.37
CA ALA A 35 -7.51 -4.34 -5.83
C ALA A 35 -7.96 -3.15 -4.97
N ALA A 36 -9.25 -3.03 -4.67
CA ALA A 36 -9.79 -1.98 -3.81
C ALA A 36 -9.22 -2.05 -2.38
N PHE A 37 -9.10 -3.26 -1.81
CA PHE A 37 -8.45 -3.46 -0.52
C PHE A 37 -7.00 -2.97 -0.51
N HIS A 38 -6.22 -3.33 -1.53
CA HIS A 38 -4.84 -2.85 -1.65
C HIS A 38 -4.75 -1.34 -1.89
N VAL A 39 -5.70 -0.74 -2.60
CA VAL A 39 -5.79 0.72 -2.71
C VAL A 39 -6.04 1.35 -1.34
N SER A 40 -6.99 0.83 -0.54
CA SER A 40 -7.24 1.32 0.83
C SER A 40 -6.01 1.19 1.72
N VAL A 41 -5.31 0.05 1.68
CA VAL A 41 -4.05 -0.16 2.42
C VAL A 41 -2.99 0.85 2.00
N GLY A 42 -2.87 1.12 0.69
CA GLY A 42 -1.96 2.12 0.17
C GLY A 42 -2.27 3.54 0.67
N ILE A 43 -3.54 3.94 0.65
CA ILE A 43 -4.00 5.25 1.14
C ILE A 43 -3.73 5.39 2.63
N ILE A 44 -4.08 4.40 3.46
CA ILE A 44 -3.85 4.43 4.90
C ILE A 44 -2.34 4.51 5.19
N SER A 45 -1.54 3.69 4.50
CA SER A 45 -0.08 3.71 4.69
C SER A 45 0.54 5.05 4.29
N LEU A 46 0.04 5.67 3.22
CA LEU A 46 0.49 7.00 2.80
C LEU A 46 0.09 8.06 3.82
N TRP A 47 -1.14 8.01 4.32
CA TRP A 47 -1.64 8.94 5.33
C TRP A 47 -0.82 8.87 6.61
N PHE A 48 -0.55 7.65 7.12
CA PHE A 48 0.34 7.46 8.27
C PHE A 48 1.77 7.97 8.02
N LEU A 49 2.28 7.83 6.79
CA LEU A 49 3.62 8.31 6.45
C LEU A 49 3.69 9.85 6.39
N LEU A 50 2.59 10.51 6.05
CA LEU A 50 2.48 11.98 6.00
C LEU A 50 2.13 12.60 7.36
N ASP A 51 1.39 11.88 8.20
CA ASP A 51 0.99 12.34 9.55
C ASP A 51 2.08 12.10 10.61
N MET A 52 3.09 11.27 10.32
CA MET A 52 4.23 11.10 11.21
C MET A 52 5.10 12.39 11.26
N PRO A 53 5.35 12.94 12.46
CA PRO A 53 6.16 14.16 12.65
C PRO A 53 7.66 13.96 12.46
#